data_AF-A0A354XU45-F1
#
_entry.id   AF-A0A354XU45-F1
#
_cell.length_a   1.000
_cell.length_b   1.000
_cell.length_c   1.000
_cell.angle_alpha   90.00
_cell.angle_beta   90.00
_cell.angle_gamma   90.00
#
_symmetry.space_group_name_H-M   'P 1'
#
loop_
_entity.id
_entity.type
_entity.pdbx_description
1 polymer ?
#
loop_
_entity_poly.entity_id
_entity_poly.type
_entity_poly.pdbx_seq_one_letter_code
_entity_poly.pdbx_strand_id
1 'polypeptide(L)'
;VYDAGVKEISKNGIDDKEGFIFPSYVEDIMGPELFDYGYGPFRWVCLSGKHEDLVKTDKAAMDCIDPARRGQDKDNWIWIRDAEKNRLVVGTQARILYQDAPGRMNIALRFNEMVRNGEIGPVMLGRDHHDVSGTDSPFRETANIKDGSNVMADMAVQCFAGNAARGMSLVALHNGGGVGIGKAVNGGFGMVCDGSERVDEILRSAMLWDVMGGVARRSWARNANAMSTVQDFNQSFADDYYITEPYLVDEEIIKNITNYKQ
;
A
#
# COMPACT_ATOMS: atom_id res chain seq x y z
N VAL A 1 -1.55 -9.95 21.76
CA VAL A 1 -2.47 -10.15 22.90
C VAL A 1 -3.04 -11.56 22.90
N TYR A 2 -3.71 -11.99 21.82
CA TYR A 2 -4.23 -13.35 21.71
C TYR A 2 -3.12 -14.42 21.81
N ASP A 3 -2.02 -14.24 21.07
CA ASP A 3 -0.86 -15.15 21.13
C ASP A 3 -0.13 -15.13 22.49
N ALA A 4 -0.44 -14.18 23.37
CA ALA A 4 0.05 -14.17 24.75
C ALA A 4 -0.85 -14.98 25.70
N GLY A 5 -1.90 -15.65 25.19
CA GLY A 5 -2.78 -16.54 25.95
C GLY A 5 -4.13 -15.95 26.37
N VAL A 6 -4.40 -14.68 26.06
CA VAL A 6 -5.66 -14.00 26.43
C VAL A 6 -6.74 -14.38 25.41
N LYS A 7 -7.61 -15.33 25.75
CA LYS A 7 -8.64 -15.86 24.84
C LYS A 7 -9.95 -15.06 24.88
N GLU A 8 -10.15 -14.29 25.94
CA GLU A 8 -11.35 -13.46 26.17
C GLU A 8 -11.52 -12.38 25.10
N ILE A 9 -10.45 -12.03 24.39
CA ILE A 9 -10.51 -11.07 23.28
C ILE A 9 -10.97 -11.70 21.96
N SER A 10 -11.02 -13.04 21.86
CA SER A 10 -11.59 -13.73 20.70
C SER A 10 -13.09 -13.53 20.67
N LYS A 11 -13.63 -13.27 19.48
CA LYS A 11 -15.06 -13.11 19.27
C LYS A 11 -15.88 -14.37 19.62
N ASN A 12 -15.32 -15.55 19.37
CA ASN A 12 -15.95 -16.84 19.71
C ASN A 12 -15.49 -17.42 21.06
N GLY A 13 -14.52 -16.77 21.73
CA GLY A 13 -13.96 -17.23 23.01
C GLY A 13 -13.10 -18.50 22.94
N ILE A 14 -12.82 -19.01 21.73
CA ILE A 14 -12.13 -20.28 21.50
C ILE A 14 -10.83 -20.05 20.73
N ASP A 15 -10.94 -19.46 19.54
CA ASP A 15 -9.83 -19.23 18.61
C ASP A 15 -9.93 -17.88 17.87
N ASP A 16 -8.91 -17.51 17.09
CA ASP A 16 -8.86 -16.23 16.37
C ASP A 16 -9.67 -16.22 15.07
N LYS A 17 -10.30 -17.33 14.66
CA LYS A 17 -10.90 -17.47 13.32
C LYS A 17 -12.08 -16.54 13.05
N GLU A 18 -12.80 -16.12 14.09
CA GLU A 18 -13.90 -15.16 13.97
C GLU A 18 -13.48 -13.71 14.24
N GLY A 19 -12.17 -13.47 14.35
CA GLY A 19 -11.61 -12.18 14.72
C GLY A 19 -11.74 -11.89 16.21
N PHE A 20 -11.68 -10.60 16.55
CA PHE A 20 -11.61 -10.13 17.94
C PHE A 20 -12.81 -9.26 18.31
N ILE A 21 -13.06 -9.11 19.61
CA ILE A 21 -14.18 -8.30 20.15
C ILE A 21 -14.00 -6.79 19.92
N PHE A 22 -12.77 -6.34 19.66
CA PHE A 22 -12.46 -4.97 19.29
C PHE A 22 -11.99 -4.93 17.84
N PRO A 23 -12.51 -3.99 17.02
CA PRO A 23 -11.99 -3.80 15.67
C PRO A 23 -10.53 -3.36 15.74
N SER A 24 -9.73 -3.88 14.82
CA SER A 24 -8.35 -3.42 14.68
C SER A 24 -8.31 -2.02 14.05
N TYR A 25 -7.24 -1.26 14.29
CA TYR A 25 -7.02 0.02 13.59
C TYR A 25 -6.95 -0.16 12.06
N VAL A 26 -6.70 -1.37 11.55
CA VAL A 26 -6.78 -1.63 10.12
C VAL A 26 -8.22 -1.77 9.64
N GLU A 27 -9.11 -2.35 10.44
CA GLU A 27 -10.52 -2.45 10.09
C GLU A 27 -11.19 -1.09 9.99
N ASP A 28 -10.88 -0.18 10.92
CA ASP A 28 -11.60 1.09 11.04
C ASP A 28 -10.86 2.29 10.44
N ILE A 29 -9.54 2.21 10.25
CA ILE A 29 -8.73 3.35 9.78
C ILE A 29 -7.89 2.96 8.56
N MET A 30 -6.90 2.06 8.69
CA MET A 30 -5.95 1.82 7.60
C MET A 30 -6.61 1.24 6.36
N GLY A 31 -7.57 0.33 6.51
CA GLY A 31 -8.35 -0.21 5.41
C GLY A 31 -9.15 0.90 4.70
N PRO A 32 -10.20 1.42 5.34
CA PRO A 32 -11.13 2.36 4.69
C PRO A 32 -10.51 3.70 4.33
N GLU A 33 -9.60 4.25 5.15
CA GLU A 33 -9.12 5.62 4.99
C GLU A 33 -7.76 5.69 4.28
N LEU A 34 -7.01 4.58 4.14
CA LEU A 34 -5.68 4.59 3.52
C LEU A 34 -5.60 3.59 2.36
N PHE A 35 -5.65 2.29 2.65
CA PHE A 35 -5.40 1.23 1.68
C PHE A 35 -6.47 1.17 0.59
N ASP A 36 -7.73 1.41 0.92
CA ASP A 36 -8.81 1.45 -0.07
C ASP A 36 -8.60 2.59 -1.08
N TYR A 37 -7.87 3.65 -0.70
CA TYR A 37 -7.45 4.73 -1.59
C TYR A 37 -6.04 4.54 -2.19
N GLY A 38 -5.38 3.41 -1.91
CA GLY A 38 -4.03 3.09 -2.37
C GLY A 38 -2.89 3.73 -1.55
N TYR A 39 -3.20 4.47 -0.48
CA TYR A 39 -2.16 5.04 0.39
C TYR A 39 -1.49 3.96 1.21
N GLY A 40 -0.17 4.05 1.27
CA GLY A 40 0.63 3.15 2.08
C GLY A 40 2.08 3.61 2.14
N PRO A 41 2.94 2.90 2.90
CA PRO A 41 4.27 3.37 3.21
C PRO A 41 5.14 3.42 1.95
N PHE A 42 5.53 4.61 1.54
CA PHE A 42 6.52 4.83 0.50
C PHE A 42 7.80 5.36 1.14
N ARG A 43 8.91 4.65 0.95
CA ARG A 43 10.20 4.99 1.56
C ARG A 43 11.31 5.02 0.54
N TRP A 44 12.35 5.77 0.85
CA TRP A 44 13.56 5.80 0.05
C TRP A 44 14.81 5.93 0.91
N VAL A 45 15.94 5.54 0.32
CA VAL A 45 17.28 5.66 0.90
C VAL A 45 18.19 6.34 -0.12
N CYS A 46 18.86 7.42 0.28
CA CYS A 46 19.91 8.04 -0.52
C CYS A 46 21.19 7.19 -0.43
N LEU A 47 21.55 6.51 -1.52
CA LEU A 47 22.69 5.59 -1.57
C LEU A 47 24.05 6.30 -1.53
N SER A 48 24.07 7.63 -1.74
CA SER A 48 25.24 8.46 -1.52
C SER A 48 25.66 8.57 -0.04
N GLY A 49 24.74 8.28 0.88
CA GLY A 49 24.93 8.49 2.32
C GLY A 49 24.97 9.96 2.75
N LYS A 50 24.76 10.92 1.83
CA LYS A 50 24.82 12.35 2.11
C LYS A 50 23.49 12.85 2.68
N HIS A 51 23.56 13.58 3.79
CA HIS A 51 22.38 14.20 4.38
C HIS A 51 21.74 15.24 3.44
N GLU A 52 22.54 15.97 2.66
CA GLU A 52 22.05 16.94 1.68
C GLU A 52 21.14 16.32 0.62
N ASP A 53 21.39 15.07 0.22
CA ASP A 53 20.51 14.37 -0.73
C ASP A 53 19.17 14.04 -0.08
N LEU A 54 19.15 13.76 1.24
CA LEU A 54 17.91 13.56 1.99
C LEU A 54 17.09 14.85 2.08
N VAL A 55 17.73 15.98 2.36
CA VAL A 55 17.07 17.29 2.39
C VAL A 55 16.47 17.64 1.02
N LYS A 56 17.21 17.37 -0.07
CA LYS A 56 16.71 17.60 -1.44
C LYS A 56 15.55 16.67 -1.80
N THR A 57 15.63 15.40 -1.43
CA THR A 57 14.55 14.44 -1.69
C THR A 57 13.31 14.71 -0.84
N ASP A 58 13.46 15.14 0.41
CA ASP A 58 12.35 15.61 1.26
C ASP A 58 11.61 16.78 0.59
N LYS A 59 12.36 17.78 0.10
CA LYS A 59 11.79 18.91 -0.63
C LYS A 59 11.07 18.47 -1.91
N ALA A 60 11.72 17.64 -2.72
CA ALA A 60 11.13 17.18 -3.99
C ALA A 60 9.87 16.33 -3.77
N ALA A 61 9.85 15.46 -2.76
CA ALA A 61 8.66 14.71 -2.40
C ALA A 61 7.53 15.61 -1.90
N MET A 62 7.84 16.60 -1.06
CA MET A 62 6.88 17.60 -0.58
C MET A 62 6.26 18.41 -1.72
N ASP A 63 7.07 18.84 -2.70
CA ASP A 63 6.64 19.61 -3.86
C ASP A 63 5.74 18.80 -4.81
N CYS A 64 5.79 17.46 -4.76
CA CYS A 64 4.91 16.56 -5.52
C CYS A 64 3.53 16.33 -4.87
N ILE A 65 3.34 16.72 -3.61
CA ILE A 65 2.11 16.44 -2.86
C ILE A 65 1.23 17.69 -2.85
N ASP A 66 -0.01 17.57 -3.33
CA ASP A 66 -1.03 18.62 -3.20
C ASP A 66 -1.81 18.46 -1.88
N PRO A 67 -1.55 19.27 -0.84
CA PRO A 67 -2.22 19.15 0.45
C PRO A 67 -3.70 19.54 0.42
N ALA A 68 -4.23 20.05 -0.70
CA ALA A 68 -5.64 20.39 -0.86
C ALA A 68 -6.47 19.25 -1.49
N ARG A 69 -5.82 18.21 -2.05
CA ARG A 69 -6.51 17.14 -2.78
C ARG A 69 -7.28 16.18 -1.87
N ARG A 70 -6.65 15.64 -0.82
CA ARG A 70 -7.28 14.79 0.20
C ARG A 70 -6.65 14.99 1.59
N GLY A 71 -7.33 14.49 2.63
CA GLY A 71 -6.82 14.53 4.00
C GLY A 71 -5.47 13.80 4.16
N GLN A 72 -5.32 12.66 3.49
CA GLN A 72 -4.11 11.86 3.50
C GLN A 72 -2.92 12.61 2.86
N ASP A 73 -3.15 13.37 1.77
CA ASP A 73 -2.11 14.22 1.18
C ASP A 73 -1.67 15.31 2.14
N LYS A 74 -2.63 15.97 2.80
CA LYS A 74 -2.35 17.01 3.79
C LYS A 74 -1.52 16.48 4.96
N ASP A 75 -1.87 15.31 5.48
CA ASP A 75 -1.15 14.69 6.60
C ASP A 75 0.29 14.37 6.21
N ASN A 76 0.50 13.83 5.01
CA ASN A 76 1.83 13.47 4.52
C ASN A 76 2.67 14.69 4.12
N TRP A 77 2.04 15.75 3.63
CA TRP A 77 2.70 17.03 3.37
C TRP A 77 3.16 17.71 4.68
N ILE A 78 2.30 17.72 5.71
CA ILE A 78 2.66 18.25 7.04
C ILE A 78 3.82 17.42 7.63
N TRP A 79 3.73 16.09 7.51
CA TRP A 79 4.76 15.18 7.98
C TRP A 79 6.11 15.48 7.33
N ILE A 80 6.20 15.48 6.00
CA ILE A 80 7.48 15.63 5.30
C ILE A 80 8.12 17.01 5.55
N ARG A 81 7.30 18.07 5.67
CA ARG A 81 7.74 19.42 6.05
C ARG A 81 8.47 19.45 7.40
N ASP A 82 8.02 18.63 8.35
CA ASP A 82 8.53 18.64 9.73
C ASP A 82 9.46 17.46 10.05
N ALA A 83 9.61 16.50 9.14
CA ALA A 83 10.30 15.24 9.39
C ALA A 83 11.79 15.42 9.74
N GLU A 84 12.45 16.44 9.20
CA GLU A 84 13.85 16.78 9.54
C GLU A 84 13.99 17.27 10.99
N LYS A 85 13.05 18.10 11.46
CA LYS A 85 13.06 18.70 12.81
C LYS A 85 13.02 17.63 13.90
N ASN A 86 12.39 16.49 13.61
CA ASN A 86 12.25 15.37 14.52
C ASN A 86 13.51 14.51 14.67
N ARG A 87 14.53 14.67 13.79
CA ARG A 87 15.83 13.97 13.87
C ARG A 87 15.73 12.45 14.03
N LEU A 88 14.87 11.82 13.23
CA LEU A 88 14.55 10.38 13.31
C LEU A 88 15.50 9.48 12.51
N VAL A 89 16.46 10.05 11.79
CA VAL A 89 17.38 9.28 10.94
C VAL A 89 18.39 8.54 11.80
N VAL A 90 18.47 7.21 11.63
CA VAL A 90 19.48 6.34 12.24
C VAL A 90 20.07 5.45 11.14
N GLY A 91 21.39 5.47 10.99
CA GLY A 91 22.09 4.71 9.95
C GLY A 91 22.03 5.40 8.59
N THR A 92 21.36 4.78 7.61
CA THR A 92 21.28 5.30 6.24
C THR A 92 20.39 6.55 6.16
N GLN A 93 20.70 7.42 5.21
CA GLN A 93 19.90 8.62 4.94
C GLN A 93 18.59 8.20 4.27
N ALA A 94 17.54 8.06 5.07
CA ALA A 94 16.27 7.49 4.64
C ALA A 94 15.09 8.32 5.13
N ARG A 95 14.00 8.26 4.37
CA ARG A 95 12.71 8.87 4.71
C ARG A 95 11.57 7.94 4.31
N ILE A 96 10.45 8.15 4.98
CA ILE A 96 9.18 7.48 4.71
C ILE A 96 8.07 8.52 4.73
N LEU A 97 7.03 8.30 3.94
CA LEU A 97 5.73 8.94 4.01
C LEU A 97 4.69 8.01 3.39
N TYR A 98 3.40 8.37 3.38
CA TYR A 98 2.35 7.62 2.70
C TYR A 98 1.89 8.34 1.43
N GLN A 99 1.75 7.60 0.33
CA GLN A 99 1.19 8.11 -0.94
C GLN A 99 0.45 7.00 -1.70
N ASP A 100 -0.48 7.43 -2.56
CA ASP A 100 -1.25 6.60 -3.49
C ASP A 100 -0.49 6.31 -4.79
N ALA A 101 -1.12 5.60 -5.72
CA ALA A 101 -0.49 5.14 -6.97
C ALA A 101 0.15 6.28 -7.79
N PRO A 102 -0.59 7.35 -8.17
CA PRO A 102 0.00 8.47 -8.88
C PRO A 102 1.06 9.22 -8.06
N GLY A 103 0.81 9.41 -6.75
CA GLY A 103 1.77 10.09 -5.86
C GLY A 103 3.12 9.38 -5.80
N ARG A 104 3.12 8.05 -5.60
CA ARG A 104 4.35 7.23 -5.60
C ARG A 104 5.07 7.30 -6.94
N MET A 105 4.33 7.16 -8.05
CA MET A 105 4.90 7.23 -9.40
C MET A 105 5.57 8.59 -9.66
N ASN A 106 4.90 9.70 -9.32
CA ASN A 106 5.40 11.05 -9.56
C ASN A 106 6.65 11.35 -8.72
N ILE A 107 6.66 10.99 -7.44
CA ILE A 107 7.84 11.17 -6.57
C ILE A 107 9.00 10.31 -7.07
N ALA A 108 8.75 9.05 -7.45
CA ALA A 108 9.78 8.15 -7.96
C ALA A 108 10.43 8.68 -9.24
N LEU A 109 9.62 9.15 -10.20
CA LEU A 109 10.10 9.75 -11.44
C LEU A 109 10.90 11.02 -11.17
N ARG A 110 10.43 11.88 -10.24
CA ARG A 110 11.15 13.09 -9.86
C ARG A 110 12.52 12.77 -9.24
N PHE A 111 12.61 11.74 -8.39
CA PHE A 111 13.90 11.32 -7.86
C PHE A 111 14.82 10.78 -8.94
N ASN A 112 14.31 9.96 -9.87
CA ASN A 112 15.13 9.44 -10.97
C ASN A 112 15.63 10.56 -11.88
N GLU A 113 14.80 11.57 -12.17
CA GLU A 113 15.21 12.78 -12.89
C GLU A 113 16.33 13.54 -12.15
N MET A 114 16.19 13.75 -10.84
CA MET A 114 17.21 14.43 -10.03
C MET A 114 18.55 13.67 -10.03
N VAL A 115 18.53 12.34 -10.04
CA VAL A 115 19.74 11.51 -10.20
C VAL A 115 20.35 11.72 -11.59
N ARG A 116 19.54 11.71 -12.64
CA ARG A 116 19.97 11.96 -14.03
C ARG A 116 20.66 13.32 -14.19
N ASN A 117 20.13 14.34 -13.52
CA ASN A 117 20.65 15.71 -13.54
C ASN A 117 21.86 15.92 -12.62
N GLY A 118 22.25 14.92 -11.83
CA GLY A 118 23.34 15.05 -10.84
C GLY A 118 22.99 15.94 -9.64
N GLU A 119 21.71 16.21 -9.39
CA GLU A 119 21.25 16.99 -8.24
C GLU A 119 21.43 16.21 -6.92
N ILE A 120 21.29 14.89 -6.98
CA ILE A 120 21.48 13.92 -5.89
C ILE A 120 22.19 12.65 -6.40
N GLY A 121 22.76 11.84 -5.50
CA GLY A 121 23.23 10.50 -5.85
C GLY A 121 22.08 9.48 -5.99
N PRO A 122 22.36 8.23 -6.41
CA PRO A 122 21.34 7.19 -6.61
C PRO A 122 20.45 6.98 -5.37
N VAL A 123 19.18 6.64 -5.62
CA VAL A 123 18.17 6.46 -4.56
C VAL A 123 17.60 5.05 -4.65
N MET A 124 17.50 4.35 -3.52
CA MET A 124 16.78 3.08 -3.43
C MET A 124 15.37 3.34 -2.89
N LEU A 125 14.36 3.16 -3.73
CA LEU A 125 12.95 3.17 -3.34
C LEU A 125 12.56 1.83 -2.71
N GLY A 126 11.54 1.86 -1.86
CA GLY A 126 10.91 0.65 -1.34
C GLY A 126 9.70 0.98 -0.47
N ARG A 127 9.30 0.00 0.33
CA ARG A 127 8.20 0.12 1.29
C ARG A 127 8.28 -0.91 2.40
N ASP A 128 7.42 -0.75 3.40
CA ASP A 128 7.09 -1.89 4.26
C ASP A 128 6.25 -2.91 3.49
N HIS A 129 6.12 -4.12 4.04
CA HIS A 129 5.15 -5.07 3.53
C HIS A 129 3.73 -4.71 4.02
N HIS A 130 3.61 -3.93 5.11
CA HIS A 130 2.35 -3.32 5.57
C HIS A 130 1.83 -2.29 4.56
N ASP A 131 1.25 -2.75 3.46
CA ASP A 131 0.82 -1.94 2.34
C ASP A 131 -0.41 -2.53 1.66
N VAL A 132 -1.08 -1.74 0.83
CA VAL A 132 -2.35 -2.03 0.16
C VAL A 132 -2.38 -3.37 -0.57
N SER A 133 -1.33 -3.71 -1.31
CA SER A 133 -1.23 -4.94 -2.13
C SER A 133 -0.26 -5.97 -1.57
N GLY A 134 0.69 -5.52 -0.78
CA GLY A 134 1.87 -6.31 -0.40
C GLY A 134 1.54 -7.45 0.56
N THR A 135 0.44 -7.40 1.30
CA THR A 135 0.19 -8.37 2.37
C THR A 135 -1.24 -8.88 2.40
N ASP A 136 -1.37 -10.20 2.39
CA ASP A 136 -2.55 -10.90 2.87
C ASP A 136 -2.35 -11.31 4.33
N SER A 137 -3.16 -10.76 5.22
CA SER A 137 -3.15 -11.08 6.64
C SER A 137 -4.54 -10.86 7.26
N PRO A 138 -5.31 -11.93 7.51
CA PRO A 138 -6.72 -11.83 7.92
C PRO A 138 -6.91 -11.13 9.28
N PHE A 139 -5.86 -11.05 10.08
CA PHE A 139 -5.87 -10.42 11.41
C PHE A 139 -5.35 -8.97 11.39
N ARG A 140 -4.91 -8.48 10.23
CA ARG A 140 -4.33 -7.16 10.10
C ARG A 140 -4.61 -6.56 8.73
N GLU A 141 -3.70 -6.63 7.76
CA GLU A 141 -3.80 -5.90 6.48
C GLU A 141 -5.08 -6.20 5.67
N THR A 142 -5.61 -7.41 5.75
CA THR A 142 -6.84 -7.82 5.06
C THR A 142 -8.01 -8.00 6.02
N ALA A 143 -7.92 -7.55 7.27
CA ALA A 143 -8.99 -7.68 8.25
C ALA A 143 -10.26 -6.90 7.85
N ASN A 144 -10.13 -5.82 7.08
CA ASN A 144 -11.28 -5.03 6.59
C ASN A 144 -11.95 -5.62 5.33
N ILE A 145 -11.49 -6.76 4.83
CA ILE A 145 -12.06 -7.45 3.66
C ILE A 145 -13.13 -8.42 4.14
N LYS A 146 -14.38 -8.20 3.71
CA LYS A 146 -15.56 -8.85 4.31
C LYS A 146 -16.31 -9.82 3.38
N ASP A 147 -15.80 -10.08 2.18
CA ASP A 147 -16.38 -11.05 1.23
C ASP A 147 -15.97 -12.52 1.50
N GLY A 148 -15.16 -12.75 2.55
CA GLY A 148 -14.61 -14.06 2.92
C GLY A 148 -13.25 -14.37 2.28
N SER A 149 -12.75 -13.53 1.37
CA SER A 149 -11.45 -13.72 0.72
C SER A 149 -10.26 -13.23 1.56
N ASN A 150 -10.50 -12.68 2.77
CA ASN A 150 -9.46 -12.14 3.65
C ASN A 150 -8.40 -13.17 4.07
N VAL A 151 -8.73 -14.45 4.02
CA VAL A 151 -7.84 -15.59 4.35
C VAL A 151 -6.99 -16.09 3.18
N MET A 152 -7.21 -15.56 1.97
CA MET A 152 -6.47 -15.95 0.77
C MET A 152 -5.07 -15.35 0.75
N ALA A 153 -4.22 -15.73 -0.21
CA ALA A 153 -2.86 -15.21 -0.37
C ALA A 153 -2.55 -14.71 -1.80
N ASP A 154 -3.54 -14.73 -2.69
CA ASP A 154 -3.36 -14.42 -4.11
C ASP A 154 -2.89 -12.97 -4.33
N MET A 155 -3.37 -12.01 -3.55
CA MET A 155 -3.03 -10.59 -3.71
C MET A 155 -1.52 -10.37 -3.46
N ALA A 156 -0.99 -10.88 -2.36
CA ALA A 156 0.42 -10.75 -2.03
C ALA A 156 1.33 -11.50 -3.03
N VAL A 157 0.93 -12.70 -3.46
CA VAL A 157 1.67 -13.49 -4.46
C VAL A 157 1.67 -12.80 -5.83
N GLN A 158 0.52 -12.29 -6.27
CA GLN A 158 0.41 -11.53 -7.52
C GLN A 158 1.21 -10.24 -7.45
N CYS A 159 1.15 -9.49 -6.35
CA CYS A 159 1.95 -8.29 -6.14
C CYS A 159 3.45 -8.60 -6.31
N PHE A 160 3.95 -9.63 -5.63
CA PHE A 160 5.32 -10.12 -5.78
C PHE A 160 5.68 -10.46 -7.24
N ALA A 161 4.89 -11.32 -7.88
CA ALA A 161 5.18 -11.81 -9.22
C ALA A 161 5.13 -10.69 -10.26
N GLY A 162 4.15 -9.79 -10.17
CA GLY A 162 4.01 -8.68 -11.10
C GLY A 162 5.04 -7.57 -10.89
N ASN A 163 5.53 -7.34 -9.66
CA ASN A 163 6.68 -6.47 -9.41
C ASN A 163 7.96 -7.07 -10.02
N ALA A 164 8.13 -8.39 -9.92
CA ALA A 164 9.27 -9.08 -10.52
C ALA A 164 9.26 -8.96 -12.05
N ALA A 165 8.09 -9.21 -12.66
CA ALA A 165 7.90 -9.14 -14.10
C ALA A 165 8.06 -7.73 -14.68
N ARG A 166 7.83 -6.68 -13.87
CA ARG A 166 7.93 -5.28 -14.29
C ARG A 166 9.31 -4.66 -14.07
N GLY A 167 10.28 -5.42 -13.56
CA GLY A 167 11.68 -5.00 -13.51
C GLY A 167 12.11 -4.26 -12.24
N MET A 168 11.37 -4.42 -11.13
CA MET A 168 11.86 -3.95 -9.82
C MET A 168 13.24 -4.56 -9.51
N SER A 169 14.14 -3.77 -8.93
CA SER A 169 15.54 -4.18 -8.66
C SER A 169 15.64 -5.31 -7.62
N LEU A 170 14.68 -5.36 -6.69
CA LEU A 170 14.55 -6.39 -5.66
C LEU A 170 13.07 -6.70 -5.47
N VAL A 171 12.74 -7.96 -5.29
CA VAL A 171 11.40 -8.43 -4.91
C VAL A 171 11.53 -9.50 -3.84
N ALA A 172 10.65 -9.46 -2.84
CA ALA A 172 10.65 -10.40 -1.74
C ALA A 172 9.23 -10.89 -1.46
N LEU A 173 9.10 -12.15 -1.07
CA LEU A 173 7.87 -12.75 -0.56
C LEU A 173 8.21 -13.51 0.73
N HIS A 174 7.56 -13.12 1.82
CA HIS A 174 7.80 -13.65 3.15
C HIS A 174 6.55 -14.34 3.72
N ASN A 175 6.78 -15.16 4.75
CA ASN A 175 5.74 -15.81 5.54
C ASN A 175 5.74 -15.24 6.96
N GLY A 176 4.59 -14.73 7.39
CA GLY A 176 4.31 -14.40 8.77
C GLY A 176 4.80 -13.04 9.24
N GLY A 177 5.11 -12.12 8.32
CA GLY A 177 5.49 -10.77 8.67
C GLY A 177 4.45 -10.08 9.54
N GLY A 178 4.88 -9.58 10.70
CA GLY A 178 4.08 -8.77 11.60
C GLY A 178 3.10 -9.52 12.50
N VAL A 179 2.43 -10.57 12.02
CA VAL A 179 1.46 -11.35 12.82
C VAL A 179 1.95 -12.76 13.20
N GLY A 180 3.11 -13.19 12.70
CA GLY A 180 3.71 -14.48 13.05
C GLY A 180 3.56 -15.56 11.98
N ILE A 181 4.37 -16.60 12.08
CA ILE A 181 4.52 -17.67 11.07
C ILE A 181 3.17 -18.31 10.75
N GLY A 182 2.86 -18.43 9.45
CA GLY A 182 1.63 -19.06 8.95
C GLY A 182 0.38 -18.19 9.03
N LYS A 183 0.48 -16.96 9.53
CA LYS A 183 -0.66 -16.03 9.70
C LYS A 183 -0.69 -14.88 8.69
N ALA A 184 0.33 -14.77 7.84
CA ALA A 184 0.38 -13.79 6.76
C ALA A 184 1.26 -14.26 5.61
N VAL A 185 0.95 -13.80 4.40
CA VAL A 185 1.84 -13.85 3.25
C VAL A 185 2.08 -12.41 2.84
N ASN A 186 3.34 -11.98 2.88
CA ASN A 186 3.67 -10.56 2.78
C ASN A 186 4.91 -10.32 1.93
N GLY A 187 4.77 -9.53 0.88
CA GLY A 187 5.81 -9.17 -0.08
C GLY A 187 6.14 -7.69 -0.14
N GLY A 188 7.31 -7.42 -0.69
CA GLY A 188 7.86 -6.07 -0.83
C GLY A 188 8.74 -5.96 -2.06
N PHE A 189 9.12 -4.73 -2.37
CA PHE A 189 9.99 -4.42 -3.49
C PHE A 189 11.11 -3.46 -3.08
N GLY A 190 12.13 -3.41 -3.92
CA GLY A 190 13.11 -2.34 -3.95
C GLY A 190 13.39 -1.91 -5.39
N MET A 191 13.54 -0.62 -5.63
CA MET A 191 13.82 -0.08 -6.96
C MET A 191 14.92 0.97 -6.90
N VAL A 192 16.02 0.74 -7.60
CA VAL A 192 17.13 1.69 -7.70
C VAL A 192 16.81 2.73 -8.79
N CYS A 193 16.71 3.99 -8.38
CA CYS A 193 16.76 5.15 -9.26
C CYS A 193 18.22 5.44 -9.63
N ASP A 194 18.62 5.00 -10.82
CA ASP A 194 19.97 5.18 -11.37
C ASP A 194 20.09 6.35 -12.35
N GLY A 195 18.99 7.07 -12.59
CA GLY A 195 18.91 8.19 -13.52
C GLY A 195 18.62 7.80 -14.97
N SER A 196 18.55 6.51 -15.31
CA SER A 196 18.28 6.08 -16.70
C SER A 196 16.81 6.21 -17.09
N GLU A 197 16.55 6.44 -18.38
CA GLU A 197 15.18 6.46 -18.94
C GLU A 197 14.52 5.08 -18.86
N ARG A 198 15.30 4.00 -18.92
CA ARG A 198 14.82 2.63 -18.68
C ARG A 198 14.14 2.50 -17.31
N VAL A 199 14.68 3.16 -16.29
CA VAL A 199 14.06 3.17 -14.96
C VAL A 199 12.75 3.96 -14.96
N ASP A 200 12.61 5.04 -15.75
CA ASP A 200 11.33 5.75 -15.87
C ASP A 200 10.22 4.83 -16.42
N GLU A 201 10.52 4.03 -17.45
CA GLU A 201 9.57 3.06 -18.02
C GLU A 201 9.13 2.02 -16.98
N ILE A 202 10.07 1.49 -16.21
CA ILE A 202 9.80 0.56 -15.09
C ILE A 202 8.89 1.24 -14.06
N LEU A 203 9.21 2.46 -13.64
CA LEU A 203 8.46 3.19 -12.62
C LEU A 203 7.01 3.46 -13.04
N ARG A 204 6.78 3.83 -14.30
CA ARG A 204 5.43 4.10 -14.85
C ARG A 204 4.53 2.87 -14.83
N SER A 205 5.09 1.68 -14.99
CA SER A 205 4.34 0.41 -14.96
C SER A 205 4.26 -0.19 -13.56
N ALA A 206 5.39 -0.30 -12.88
CA ALA A 206 5.52 -1.05 -11.64
C ALA A 206 4.89 -0.34 -10.44
N MET A 207 4.96 1.00 -10.36
CA MET A 207 4.35 1.74 -9.25
C MET A 207 2.81 1.66 -9.27
N LEU A 208 2.22 1.70 -10.46
CA LEU A 208 0.78 1.53 -10.61
C LEU A 208 0.36 0.10 -10.24
N TRP A 209 1.11 -0.92 -10.68
CA TRP A 209 0.85 -2.32 -10.32
C TRP A 209 0.94 -2.57 -8.81
N ASP A 210 2.03 -2.11 -8.17
CA ASP A 210 2.30 -2.34 -6.74
C ASP A 210 1.18 -1.80 -5.84
N VAL A 211 0.45 -0.78 -6.29
CA VAL A 211 -0.64 -0.16 -5.53
C VAL A 211 -2.01 -0.64 -6.01
N MET A 212 -2.29 -0.54 -7.32
CA MET A 212 -3.64 -0.77 -7.84
C MET A 212 -4.04 -2.24 -7.82
N GLY A 213 -3.11 -3.19 -7.73
CA GLY A 213 -3.45 -4.61 -7.53
C GLY A 213 -4.21 -4.85 -6.23
N GLY A 214 -3.81 -4.20 -5.14
CA GLY A 214 -4.47 -4.29 -3.85
C GLY A 214 -5.76 -3.48 -3.79
N VAL A 215 -5.79 -2.29 -4.40
CA VAL A 215 -7.03 -1.50 -4.54
C VAL A 215 -8.07 -2.27 -5.36
N ALA A 216 -7.66 -2.93 -6.45
CA ALA A 216 -8.53 -3.79 -7.26
C ALA A 216 -9.13 -4.93 -6.43
N ARG A 217 -8.32 -5.62 -5.63
CA ARG A 217 -8.80 -6.69 -4.74
C ARG A 217 -9.77 -6.16 -3.70
N ARG A 218 -9.47 -5.03 -3.06
CA ARG A 218 -10.33 -4.38 -2.06
C ARG A 218 -11.65 -3.91 -2.66
N SER A 219 -11.60 -3.36 -3.88
CA SER A 219 -12.78 -2.99 -4.66
C SER A 219 -13.62 -4.23 -4.94
N TRP A 220 -13.04 -5.31 -5.45
CA TRP A 220 -13.74 -6.58 -5.71
C TRP A 220 -14.43 -7.15 -4.46
N ALA A 221 -13.79 -7.00 -3.29
CA ALA A 221 -14.37 -7.35 -2.00
C ALA A 221 -15.47 -6.39 -1.49
N ARG A 222 -15.80 -5.38 -2.29
CA ARG A 222 -16.86 -4.37 -2.09
C ARG A 222 -16.55 -3.34 -1.01
N ASN A 223 -15.28 -3.01 -0.82
CA ASN A 223 -14.91 -1.86 0.00
C ASN A 223 -15.28 -0.57 -0.73
N ALA A 224 -16.16 0.25 -0.14
CA ALA A 224 -16.77 1.40 -0.81
C ALA A 224 -15.74 2.38 -1.38
N ASN A 225 -14.73 2.76 -0.59
CA ASN A 225 -13.70 3.71 -1.00
C ASN A 225 -12.78 3.13 -2.10
N ALA A 226 -12.56 1.82 -2.09
CA ALA A 226 -11.79 1.14 -3.13
C ALA A 226 -12.57 1.04 -4.45
N MET A 227 -13.90 0.87 -4.38
CA MET A 227 -14.75 0.92 -5.57
C MET A 227 -14.70 2.30 -6.23
N SER A 228 -14.81 3.38 -5.47
CA SER A 228 -14.65 4.74 -6.00
C SER A 228 -13.25 4.96 -6.59
N THR A 229 -12.20 4.47 -5.90
CA THR A 229 -10.82 4.59 -6.40
C THR A 229 -10.60 3.83 -7.72
N VAL A 230 -11.19 2.64 -7.86
CA VAL A 230 -11.15 1.87 -9.12
C VAL A 230 -11.91 2.59 -10.24
N GLN A 231 -13.07 3.19 -9.96
CA GLN A 231 -13.82 3.97 -10.94
C GLN A 231 -13.00 5.14 -11.48
N ASP A 232 -12.40 5.93 -10.58
CA ASP A 232 -11.53 7.05 -10.95
C ASP A 232 -10.31 6.57 -11.76
N PHE A 233 -9.72 5.43 -11.38
CA PHE A 233 -8.59 4.84 -12.09
C PHE A 233 -8.97 4.37 -13.50
N ASN A 234 -10.08 3.65 -13.65
CA ASN A 234 -10.59 3.20 -14.95
C ASN A 234 -10.91 4.36 -15.89
N GLN A 235 -11.33 5.52 -15.37
CA GLN A 235 -11.55 6.72 -16.17
C GLN A 235 -10.24 7.42 -16.53
N SER A 236 -9.33 7.57 -15.57
CA SER A 236 -8.09 8.33 -15.75
C SER A 236 -7.01 7.59 -16.55
N PHE A 237 -7.09 6.26 -16.60
CA PHE A 237 -6.11 5.38 -17.24
C PHE A 237 -6.74 4.46 -18.30
N ALA A 238 -7.88 4.86 -18.88
CA ALA A 238 -8.72 4.04 -19.76
C ALA A 238 -8.02 3.48 -21.00
N ASP A 239 -6.98 4.16 -21.50
CA ASP A 239 -6.26 3.77 -22.71
C ASP A 239 -5.30 2.58 -22.46
N ASP A 240 -4.85 2.41 -21.22
CA ASP A 240 -3.78 1.45 -20.86
C ASP A 240 -4.24 0.37 -19.88
N TYR A 241 -5.24 0.66 -19.05
CA TYR A 241 -5.65 -0.21 -17.95
C TYR A 241 -7.17 -0.34 -17.83
N TYR A 242 -7.60 -1.49 -17.33
CA TYR A 242 -8.99 -1.73 -16.94
C TYR A 242 -9.06 -2.70 -15.77
N ILE A 243 -9.67 -2.28 -14.67
CA ILE A 243 -9.93 -3.08 -13.47
C ILE A 243 -11.41 -3.44 -13.44
N THR A 244 -11.73 -4.71 -13.20
CA THR A 244 -13.12 -5.17 -13.07
C THR A 244 -13.79 -4.54 -11.84
N GLU A 245 -14.93 -3.89 -12.06
CA GLU A 245 -15.77 -3.33 -11.00
C GLU A 245 -16.80 -4.37 -10.52
N PRO A 246 -17.02 -4.51 -9.20
CA PRO A 246 -18.06 -5.41 -8.69
C PRO A 246 -19.45 -4.79 -8.87
N TYR A 247 -20.44 -5.63 -9.16
CA TYR A 247 -21.85 -5.23 -9.15
C TYR A 247 -22.47 -5.65 -7.81
N LEU A 248 -23.01 -4.67 -7.09
CA LEU A 248 -23.70 -4.92 -5.83
C LEU A 248 -25.08 -5.50 -6.10
N VAL A 249 -25.42 -6.59 -5.40
CA VAL A 249 -26.78 -7.12 -5.39
C VAL A 249 -27.64 -6.32 -4.44
N ASP A 250 -28.90 -6.09 -4.82
CA ASP A 250 -29.91 -5.48 -3.95
C ASP A 250 -30.10 -6.34 -2.68
N GLU A 251 -30.03 -5.72 -1.51
CA GLU A 251 -30.22 -6.39 -0.23
C GLU A 251 -31.59 -7.05 -0.11
N GLU A 252 -32.63 -6.50 -0.74
CA GLU A 252 -33.97 -7.10 -0.73
C GLU A 252 -33.99 -8.45 -1.46
N ILE A 253 -33.18 -8.62 -2.51
CA ILE A 253 -33.03 -9.91 -3.18
C ILE A 253 -32.41 -10.92 -2.21
N ILE A 254 -31.37 -10.53 -1.47
CA ILE A 254 -30.74 -11.41 -0.46
C ILE A 254 -31.75 -11.78 0.63
N LYS A 255 -32.44 -10.79 1.22
CA LYS A 255 -33.41 -10.99 2.30
C LYS A 255 -34.53 -11.95 1.89
N ASN A 256 -35.05 -11.80 0.67
CA ASN A 256 -36.09 -12.66 0.13
C ASN A 256 -35.63 -14.13 -0.03
N ILE A 257 -34.36 -14.35 -0.40
CA ILE A 257 -33.80 -15.70 -0.52
C ILE A 257 -33.52 -16.31 0.87
N THR A 258 -33.03 -15.53 1.84
CA THR A 258 -32.72 -16.03 3.19
C THR A 258 -33.97 -16.31 4.01
N ASN A 259 -35.04 -15.51 3.84
CA ASN A 259 -36.33 -15.75 4.47
C ASN A 259 -37.03 -17.01 3.93
N TYR A 260 -36.63 -17.50 2.74
CA TYR A 260 -37.13 -18.75 2.18
C TYR A 260 -36.54 -20.01 2.87
N LYS A 261 -35.54 -19.84 3.74
CA LYS A 261 -34.86 -20.94 4.45
C LYS A 261 -35.16 -21.00 5.97
N GLN A 262 -36.13 -20.23 6.46
CA GLN A 262 -36.74 -20.42 7.79
C GLN A 262 -38.13 -21.04 7.63
#